data_AF-A0ABD5SDQ5-F1
#
_entry.id   AF-A0ABD5SDQ5-F1
#
_cell.length_a   1.000
_cell.length_b   1.000
_cell.length_c   1.000
_cell.angle_alpha   90.00
_cell.angle_beta   90.00
_cell.angle_gamma   90.00
#
_symmetry.space_group_name_H-M   'P 1'
#
loop_
_entity.id
_entity.type
_entity.pdbx_description
1 polymer ?
#
loop_
_entity_poly.entity_id
_entity_poly.type
_entity_poly.pdbx_seq_one_letter_code
_entity_poly.pdbx_strand_id
1 'polypeptide(L)' 'EPASAASLAGLKKLRRAGVVDADERVVCLTTGHLLKDPEAAYEAGGDPEPVPNDVDAVVEHLRD' A
#
# COMPACT_ATOMS: atom_id res chain seq x y z
N GLU A 1 7.51 -6.89 -1.13
CA GLU A 1 6.91 -8.24 -0.95
C GLU A 1 6.03 -8.26 0.31
N PRO A 2 5.03 -9.17 0.38
CA PRO A 2 4.14 -9.29 1.54
C PRO A 2 4.86 -9.47 2.89
N ALA A 3 5.97 -10.20 2.91
CA ALA A 3 6.76 -10.41 4.14
C ALA A 3 7.27 -9.09 4.75
N SER A 4 7.68 -8.12 3.92
CA SER A 4 8.12 -6.80 4.40
C SER A 4 6.95 -5.99 4.99
N ALA A 5 5.73 -6.13 4.43
CA ALA A 5 4.53 -5.46 4.95
C ALA A 5 4.10 -5.97 6.33
N ALA A 6 4.51 -7.18 6.73
CA ALA A 6 4.24 -7.73 8.06
C ALA A 6 4.80 -6.86 9.19
N SER A 7 5.95 -6.22 8.98
CA SER A 7 6.54 -5.29 9.96
C SER A 7 5.62 -4.11 10.27
N LEU A 8 5.00 -3.52 9.24
CA LEU A 8 4.03 -2.43 9.38
C LEU A 8 2.70 -2.91 9.98
N ALA A 9 2.21 -4.08 9.58
CA ALA A 9 1.00 -4.67 10.15
C ALA A 9 1.16 -4.98 11.64
N GLY A 10 2.33 -5.52 12.03
CA GLY A 10 2.72 -5.74 13.42
C GLY A 10 2.77 -4.44 14.21
N LEU A 11 3.41 -3.39 13.66
CA LEU A 11 3.45 -2.06 14.28
C LEU A 11 2.03 -1.51 14.53
N LYS A 12 1.14 -1.57 13.52
CA LYS A 12 -0.28 -1.16 13.69
C LYS A 12 -0.96 -1.93 14.82
N LYS A 13 -0.70 -3.23 14.95
CA LYS A 13 -1.24 -4.07 16.04
C LYS A 13 -0.68 -3.63 17.40
N LEU A 14 0.63 -3.42 17.52
CA LEU A 14 1.28 -3.02 18.76
C LEU A 14 0.86 -1.61 19.22
N ARG A 15 0.66 -0.66 18.31
CA ARG A 15 0.11 0.67 18.63
C ARG A 15 -1.29 0.56 19.24
N ARG A 16 -2.17 -0.25 18.63
CA ARG A 16 -3.52 -0.48 19.15
C ARG A 16 -3.52 -1.14 20.52
N ALA A 17 -2.52 -1.97 20.81
CA ALA A 17 -2.35 -2.62 22.10
C ALA A 17 -1.68 -1.72 23.16
N GLY A 18 -1.25 -0.51 22.81
CA GLY A 18 -0.53 0.39 23.72
C GLY A 18 0.89 -0.07 24.07
N VAL A 19 1.47 -0.96 23.26
CA VAL A 19 2.86 -1.44 23.46
C VAL A 19 3.87 -0.48 22.84
N VAL A 20 3.46 0.26 21.80
CA VAL A 20 4.25 1.31 21.14
C VAL A 20 3.47 2.62 21.21
N ASP A 21 4.09 3.63 21.80
CA ASP A 21 3.51 4.97 21.96
C ASP A 21 3.61 5.82 20.68
N ALA A 22 2.87 6.93 20.65
CA ALA A 22 2.73 7.75 19.44
C ALA A 22 3.97 8.60 19.13
N ASP A 23 4.80 8.88 20.14
CA ASP A 23 6.03 9.67 20.07
C ASP A 23 7.29 8.81 19.90
N GLU A 24 7.15 7.49 19.91
CA GLU A 24 8.25 6.57 19.63
C GLU A 24 8.70 6.61 18.16
N ARG A 25 10.01 6.43 17.96
CA ARG A 25 10.60 6.30 16.62
C ARG A 25 10.84 4.82 16.32
N VAL A 26 10.14 4.28 15.34
CA VAL A 26 10.21 2.87 14.94
C VAL A 26 10.78 2.74 13.54
N VAL A 27 11.64 1.74 13.32
CA VAL A 27 12.16 1.39 12.00
C VAL A 27 11.53 0.07 11.56
N CYS A 28 10.82 0.08 10.43
CA CYS A 28 10.29 -1.12 9.78
C CYS A 28 11.26 -1.57 8.69
N LEU A 29 11.94 -2.71 8.91
CA LEU A 29 12.89 -3.24 7.94
C LEU A 29 12.16 -3.95 6.79
N THR A 30 12.47 -3.55 5.56
CA THR A 30 12.04 -4.25 4.34
C THR A 30 13.10 -5.29 3.96
N THR A 31 12.77 -6.56 4.06
CA THR A 31 13.68 -7.69 3.79
C THR A 31 13.85 -8.01 2.30
N GLY A 32 12.94 -7.53 1.44
CA GLY A 32 12.97 -7.84 0.02
C GLY A 32 12.29 -6.81 -0.85
N HIS A 33 12.73 -6.75 -2.10
CA HIS A 33 12.21 -5.85 -3.11
C HIS A 33 10.82 -6.29 -3.59
N LEU A 34 9.98 -5.35 -4.01
CA LEU A 34 8.62 -5.65 -4.51
C LEU A 34 8.64 -6.58 -5.73
N LEU A 35 9.61 -6.40 -6.63
CA LEU A 35 9.78 -7.22 -7.84
C LEU A 35 10.05 -8.72 -7.58
N LYS A 36 10.27 -9.14 -6.33
CA LYS A 36 10.37 -10.57 -6.00
C LYS A 36 9.02 -11.30 -6.06
N ASP A 37 7.92 -10.56 -5.92
CA ASP A 37 6.57 -11.11 -5.90
C ASP A 37 5.61 -10.17 -6.67
N PRO A 38 5.70 -10.15 -8.01
CA PRO A 38 4.84 -9.31 -8.84
C PRO A 38 3.37 -9.75 -8.82
N GLU A 39 3.10 -11.04 -8.56
CA GLU A 39 1.72 -11.55 -8.48
C GLU A 39 1.01 -10.96 -7.27
N ALA A 40 1.63 -10.97 -6.09
CA ALA A 40 1.04 -10.32 -4.92
C ALA A 40 0.83 -8.81 -5.12
N ALA A 41 1.65 -8.15 -5.95
CA ALA A 41 1.44 -6.74 -6.30
C ALA A 41 0.24 -6.57 -7.26
N TYR A 42 0.05 -7.49 -8.20
CA TYR A 42 -1.11 -7.52 -9.09
C TYR A 42 -2.40 -7.78 -8.29
N GLU A 43 -2.44 -8.80 -7.44
CA GLU A 43 -3.60 -9.13 -6.59
C GLU A 43 -3.96 -8.02 -5.60
N ALA A 44 -2.97 -7.25 -5.11
CA ALA A 44 -3.21 -6.12 -4.22
C ALA A 44 -3.68 -4.85 -4.98
N GLY A 45 -3.51 -4.83 -6.29
CA GLY A 45 -4.04 -3.79 -7.16
C GLY A 45 -5.56 -3.93 -7.37
N GLY A 46 -6.12 -2.99 -8.11
CA GLY A 46 -7.49 -3.07 -8.62
C GLY A 46 -7.48 -3.01 -10.14
N ASP A 47 -8.57 -3.46 -10.75
CA ASP A 47 -8.78 -3.22 -12.17
C ASP A 47 -8.87 -1.70 -12.43
N PRO A 48 -8.23 -1.19 -13.49
CA PRO A 48 -8.35 0.21 -13.85
C PRO A 48 -9.80 0.53 -14.21
N GLU A 49 -10.30 1.67 -13.73
CA GLU A 49 -11.64 2.14 -14.07
C GLU A 49 -11.69 2.53 -15.56
N PRO A 50 -12.61 1.96 -16.36
CA PRO A 50 -12.72 2.31 -17.77
C PRO A 50 -13.21 3.75 -17.95
N VAL A 51 -12.54 4.49 -18.81
CA VAL A 51 -12.95 5.85 -19.21
C VAL A 51 -13.20 5.91 -20.72
N PRO A 52 -14.11 6.78 -21.19
CA PRO A 52 -14.30 7.01 -22.62
C PRO A 52 -13.00 7.40 -23.32
N ASN A 53 -12.86 7.04 -24.61
CA ASN A 53 -11.73 7.48 -25.45
C ASN A 53 -11.92 8.93 -25.91
N ASP A 54 -11.97 9.84 -24.93
CA ASP A 54 -12.18 11.26 -25.10
C ASP A 54 -11.32 12.02 -24.07
N VAL A 55 -10.67 13.09 -24.51
CA VAL A 55 -9.71 13.82 -23.66
C VAL A 55 -10.42 14.53 -22.52
N ASP A 56 -11.58 15.14 -22.77
CA ASP A 56 -12.31 15.87 -21.75
C ASP A 56 -12.85 14.92 -20.68
N ALA A 57 -13.36 13.75 -21.09
CA ALA A 57 -13.79 12.69 -20.17
C ALA A 57 -12.66 12.18 -19.26
N VAL A 58 -11.44 11.99 -19.80
CA VAL A 58 -10.27 11.58 -19.00
C VAL A 58 -9.89 12.67 -17.99
N VAL A 59 -9.90 13.93 -18.41
CA VAL A 59 -9.52 15.07 -17.53
C VAL A 59 -10.56 15.29 -16.43
N GLU A 60 -11.84 15.13 -16.72
CA GLU A 60 -12.92 15.18 -15.72
C GLU A 60 -12.75 14.08 -14.67
N HIS A 61 -12.55 12.83 -15.10
CA HIS A 61 -12.38 11.69 -14.21
C HIS A 61 -11.18 11.82 -13.25
N LEU A 62 -10.07 12.42 -13.70
CA LEU A 62 -8.88 12.61 -12.86
C LEU A 62 -9.00 13.78 -11.84
N ARG A 63 -10.07 14.58 -11.93
CA ARG A 63 -10.30 15.74 -11.04
C ARG A 63 -11.21 15.43 -9.85
N ASP A 64 -11.93 14.31 -9.88
CA ASP A 64 -12.77 13.81 -8.78
C ASP A 64 -11.93 13.14 -7.67
#